data_AF-A0A3D4DLJ6-F1
#
_entry.id   AF-A0A3D4DLJ6-F1
#
_cell.length_a   1.000
_cell.length_b   1.000
_cell.length_c   1.000
_cell.angle_alpha   90.00
_cell.angle_beta   90.00
_cell.angle_gamma   90.00
#
_symmetry.space_group_name_H-M   'P 1'
#
loop_
_entity.id
_entity.type
_entity.pdbx_description
1 polymer ?
#
loop_
_entity_poly.entity_id
_entity_poly.type
_entity_poly.pdbx_seq_one_letter_code
_entity_poly.pdbx_strand_id
1 'polypeptide(L)'
;MKKNHAKFRYFKVVLALLLLLSTFPFLIGNAAYNNCCGLAKAVFDNLPVYDSSIQSEGNIKDYIFPNETFTILCKDGNSYFISYSTANGPTLGYVFTGFMFDTYSTCMGIVTSYSSVYYGPDTTTYERSGSVNSGEYVAILASESNWYFIEYDTSNGRKRAYVPAQNVSIQYAEDSNIPLFGNVCGELTISSKINVRQGPSTLYSVYGSVSNQKADLLKVEDDFYYIRYSLNSGKLKTGYIAISDYNAQ
;
A
#
# COMPACT_ATOMS: atom_id res chain seq x y z
N MET A 1 -42.89 8.96 43.15
CA MET A 1 -41.87 8.15 42.43
C MET A 1 -41.23 8.97 41.31
N LYS A 2 -40.13 9.67 41.57
CA LYS A 2 -39.33 10.33 40.52
C LYS A 2 -38.22 9.37 40.10
N LYS A 3 -38.33 8.79 38.90
CA LYS A 3 -37.30 7.91 38.33
C LYS A 3 -36.03 8.73 38.06
N ASN A 4 -34.90 8.23 38.55
CA ASN A 4 -33.56 8.77 38.34
C ASN A 4 -33.16 8.71 36.86
N HIS A 5 -33.56 9.70 36.07
CA HIS A 5 -33.15 9.87 34.67
C HIS A 5 -31.70 10.38 34.53
N ALA A 6 -31.06 10.85 35.60
CA ALA A 6 -29.69 11.34 35.57
C ALA A 6 -28.65 10.22 35.37
N LYS A 7 -28.79 9.08 36.05
CA LYS A 7 -27.79 7.99 36.02
C LYS A 7 -27.63 7.32 34.65
N PHE A 8 -28.70 7.29 33.85
CA PHE A 8 -28.67 6.67 32.52
C PHE A 8 -28.02 7.57 31.45
N ARG A 9 -27.95 8.88 31.68
CA ARG A 9 -27.35 9.85 30.76
C ARG A 9 -25.82 9.85 30.87
N TYR A 10 -25.28 9.68 32.08
CA TYR A 10 -23.83 9.56 32.31
C TYR A 10 -23.26 8.23 31.78
N PHE A 11 -23.99 7.12 31.87
CA PHE A 11 -23.52 5.83 31.35
C PHE A 11 -23.35 5.82 29.83
N LYS A 12 -24.23 6.50 29.08
CA LYS A 12 -24.09 6.66 27.63
C LYS A 12 -22.95 7.60 27.22
N VAL A 13 -22.66 8.62 28.02
CA VAL A 13 -21.55 9.56 27.75
C VAL A 13 -20.19 8.91 28.05
N VAL A 14 -20.08 8.09 29.09
CA VAL A 14 -18.84 7.35 29.41
C VAL A 14 -18.56 6.24 28.39
N LEU A 15 -19.59 5.52 27.91
CA LEU A 15 -19.43 4.50 26.88
C LEU A 15 -19.08 5.12 25.50
N ALA A 16 -19.62 6.29 25.17
CA ALA A 16 -19.25 7.04 23.97
C ALA A 16 -17.83 7.62 24.04
N LEU A 17 -17.35 8.03 25.23
CA LEU A 17 -15.96 8.48 25.42
C LEU A 17 -14.95 7.33 25.31
N LEU A 18 -15.30 6.13 25.79
CA LEU A 18 -14.45 4.93 25.67
C LEU A 18 -14.32 4.42 24.22
N LEU A 19 -15.37 4.58 23.40
CA LEU A 19 -15.34 4.25 21.97
C LEU A 19 -14.61 5.31 21.12
N LEU A 20 -14.49 6.55 21.61
CA LEU A 20 -13.70 7.60 20.97
C LEU A 20 -12.20 7.52 21.32
N LEU A 21 -11.83 6.84 22.42
CA LEU A 21 -10.42 6.63 22.78
C LEU A 21 -9.73 5.55 21.94
N SER A 22 -10.47 4.64 21.30
CA SER A 22 -9.89 3.58 20.47
C SER A 22 -9.56 4.00 19.03
N THR A 23 -9.91 5.21 18.61
CA THR A 23 -9.63 5.73 17.26
C THR A 23 -8.60 6.86 17.25
N PHE A 24 -7.94 7.13 18.38
CA PHE A 24 -6.74 7.96 18.34
C PHE A 24 -5.59 7.13 17.79
N PRO A 25 -4.86 7.58 16.76
CA PRO A 25 -3.52 7.04 16.55
C PRO A 25 -2.81 7.23 17.89
N PHE A 26 -2.23 6.16 18.42
CA PHE A 26 -1.32 6.29 19.54
C PHE A 26 -0.35 7.41 19.15
N LEU A 27 -0.38 8.52 19.91
CA LEU A 27 0.73 9.43 19.97
C LEU A 27 1.83 8.61 20.61
N ILE A 28 2.54 7.87 19.76
CA ILE A 28 3.65 7.07 20.20
C ILE A 28 4.66 8.09 20.71
N GLY A 29 4.92 8.07 22.01
CA GLY A 29 5.96 8.88 22.60
C GLY A 29 7.26 8.67 21.82
N ASN A 30 8.09 9.72 21.74
CA ASN A 30 9.32 9.80 20.96
C ASN A 30 10.39 8.75 21.36
N ALA A 31 10.08 7.46 21.36
CA ALA A 31 11.04 6.41 21.13
C ALA A 31 11.37 6.50 19.64
N ALA A 32 12.60 6.88 19.32
CA ALA A 32 13.05 7.03 17.96
C ALA A 32 12.97 5.67 17.24
N TYR A 33 11.94 5.49 16.41
CA TYR A 33 11.78 4.32 15.55
C TYR A 33 12.82 4.43 14.44
N ASN A 34 14.00 3.87 14.68
CA ASN A 34 15.17 4.12 13.84
C ASN A 34 15.25 3.27 12.56
N ASN A 35 14.21 2.53 12.18
CA ASN A 35 14.25 1.55 11.08
C ASN A 35 12.84 1.30 10.47
N CYS A 36 12.21 2.34 9.92
CA CYS A 36 10.92 2.19 9.22
C CYS A 36 11.17 1.96 7.71
N CYS A 37 10.91 0.74 7.22
CA CYS A 37 10.93 0.43 5.78
C CYS A 37 9.54 0.64 5.17
N GLY A 38 9.41 0.91 3.87
CA GLY A 38 8.09 1.06 3.23
C GLY A 38 7.37 -0.26 2.94
N LEU A 39 7.98 -1.12 2.12
CA LEU A 39 7.36 -2.30 1.52
C LEU A 39 8.13 -3.57 1.89
N ALA A 40 7.38 -4.63 2.16
CA ALA A 40 7.90 -6.00 2.23
C ALA A 40 6.95 -6.99 1.54
N LYS A 41 7.44 -8.19 1.23
CA LYS A 41 6.69 -9.26 0.55
C LYS A 41 6.91 -10.59 1.24
N ALA A 42 5.84 -11.30 1.60
CA ALA A 42 5.92 -12.69 2.08
C ALA A 42 6.33 -13.60 0.91
N VAL A 43 7.22 -14.57 1.15
CA VAL A 43 7.86 -15.33 0.05
C VAL A 43 7.39 -16.77 -0.03
N PHE A 44 7.83 -17.64 0.88
CA PHE A 44 7.66 -19.10 0.73
C PHE A 44 6.45 -19.67 1.48
N ASP A 45 6.31 -19.29 2.76
CA ASP A 45 5.27 -19.81 3.65
C ASP A 45 4.29 -18.70 4.04
N ASN A 46 3.13 -19.11 4.55
CA ASN A 46 2.21 -18.19 5.21
C ASN A 46 2.93 -17.53 6.40
N LEU A 47 3.15 -16.22 6.30
CA LEU A 47 3.85 -15.43 7.30
C LEU A 47 2.90 -15.14 8.46
N PRO A 48 3.14 -15.69 9.67
CA PRO A 48 2.26 -15.45 10.81
C PRO A 48 2.35 -14.02 11.31
N VAL A 49 1.19 -13.41 11.54
CA VAL A 49 1.05 -12.08 12.13
C VAL A 49 0.59 -12.19 13.57
N TYR A 50 1.31 -11.54 14.46
CA TYR A 50 1.08 -11.56 15.91
C TYR A 50 0.40 -10.28 16.40
N ASP A 51 -0.24 -10.38 17.56
CA ASP A 51 -0.85 -9.26 18.29
C ASP A 51 0.12 -8.53 19.25
N SER A 52 1.34 -9.04 19.42
CA SER A 52 2.38 -8.48 20.31
C SER A 52 3.72 -8.34 19.60
N SER A 53 4.52 -7.34 20.01
CA SER A 53 5.90 -7.15 19.58
C SER A 53 6.88 -8.17 20.19
N ILE A 54 6.43 -9.00 21.12
CA ILE A 54 7.21 -10.08 21.75
C ILE A 54 6.59 -11.42 21.36
N GLN A 55 7.32 -12.22 20.57
CA GLN A 55 6.77 -13.43 19.96
C GLN A 55 6.29 -14.46 20.98
N SER A 56 7.01 -14.63 22.09
CA SER A 56 6.67 -15.59 23.15
C SER A 56 5.48 -15.15 24.02
N GLU A 57 5.07 -13.88 23.91
CA GLU A 57 3.97 -13.30 24.68
C GLU A 57 2.72 -13.05 23.83
N GLY A 58 2.86 -13.10 22.50
CA GLY A 58 1.79 -12.85 21.54
C GLY A 58 1.13 -14.11 21.00
N ASN A 59 -0.09 -13.97 20.52
CA ASN A 59 -0.79 -14.99 19.76
C ASN A 59 -0.72 -14.68 18.27
N ILE A 60 -0.66 -15.73 17.44
CA ILE A 60 -0.90 -15.59 16.01
C ILE A 60 -2.37 -15.23 15.83
N LYS A 61 -2.62 -14.10 15.17
CA LYS A 61 -3.98 -13.63 14.88
C LYS A 61 -4.35 -13.70 13.40
N ASP A 62 -3.35 -13.77 12.52
CA ASP A 62 -3.56 -13.78 11.08
C ASP A 62 -2.34 -14.33 10.33
N TYR A 63 -2.47 -14.45 9.01
CA TYR A 63 -1.38 -14.82 8.11
C TYR A 63 -1.36 -13.92 6.88
N ILE A 64 -0.16 -13.59 6.42
CA ILE A 64 0.09 -13.00 5.11
C ILE A 64 0.54 -14.12 4.18
N PHE A 65 -0.14 -14.30 3.06
CA PHE A 65 0.10 -15.42 2.15
C PHE A 65 1.33 -15.18 1.24
N PRO A 66 1.96 -16.24 0.73
CA PRO A 66 3.04 -16.13 -0.24
C PRO A 66 2.73 -15.17 -1.40
N ASN A 67 3.68 -14.29 -1.70
CA ASN A 67 3.60 -13.21 -2.69
C ASN A 67 2.65 -12.05 -2.36
N GLU A 68 2.05 -12.01 -1.16
CA GLU A 68 1.37 -10.82 -0.67
C GLU A 68 2.37 -9.81 -0.12
N THR A 69 2.13 -8.54 -0.43
CA THR A 69 2.90 -7.43 0.12
C THR A 69 2.24 -6.84 1.36
N PHE A 70 3.06 -6.24 2.20
CA PHE A 70 2.63 -5.49 3.37
C PHE A 70 3.53 -4.27 3.57
N THR A 71 3.03 -3.31 4.35
CA THR A 71 3.78 -2.09 4.68
C THR A 71 4.47 -2.29 6.02
N ILE A 72 5.79 -2.12 6.06
CA ILE A 72 6.50 -2.02 7.34
C ILE A 72 6.25 -0.61 7.89
N LEU A 73 5.90 -0.52 9.17
CA LEU A 73 5.65 0.77 9.83
C LEU A 73 6.84 1.15 10.68
N CYS A 74 7.43 0.18 11.37
CA CYS A 74 8.69 0.32 12.07
C CYS A 74 9.28 -1.05 12.38
N LYS A 75 10.59 -1.08 12.60
CA LYS A 75 11.28 -2.22 13.20
C LYS A 75 11.73 -1.85 14.61
N ASP A 76 11.49 -2.75 15.56
CA ASP A 76 12.01 -2.68 16.91
C ASP A 76 12.57 -4.04 17.34
N GLY A 77 13.87 -4.08 17.60
CA GLY A 77 14.61 -5.31 17.85
C GLY A 77 14.38 -6.37 16.77
N ASN A 78 13.76 -7.48 17.17
CA ASN A 78 13.45 -8.62 16.31
C ASN A 78 12.05 -8.58 15.68
N SER A 79 11.27 -7.53 15.95
CA SER A 79 9.90 -7.38 15.49
C SER A 79 9.77 -6.25 14.46
N TYR A 80 8.83 -6.42 13.54
CA TYR A 80 8.37 -5.38 12.64
C TYR A 80 6.91 -5.12 12.94
N PHE A 81 6.56 -3.88 13.23
CA PHE A 81 5.18 -3.44 13.22
C PHE A 81 4.76 -3.18 11.78
N ILE A 82 3.62 -3.71 11.36
CA ILE A 82 3.21 -3.71 9.96
C ILE A 82 1.75 -3.30 9.78
N SER A 83 1.42 -2.82 8.58
CA SER A 83 0.06 -2.73 8.05
C SER A 83 -0.09 -3.71 6.90
N TYR A 84 -1.15 -4.50 6.90
CA TYR A 84 -1.42 -5.50 5.86
C TYR A 84 -2.93 -5.54 5.54
N SER A 85 -3.25 -5.93 4.30
CA SER A 85 -4.63 -6.01 3.83
C SER A 85 -5.32 -7.28 4.32
N THR A 86 -6.57 -7.15 4.76
CA THR A 86 -7.47 -8.28 5.06
C THR A 86 -8.81 -8.09 4.34
N ALA A 87 -9.67 -9.11 4.37
CA ALA A 87 -11.05 -8.99 3.85
C ALA A 87 -11.87 -7.88 4.52
N ASN A 88 -11.50 -7.47 5.74
CA ASN A 88 -12.18 -6.42 6.51
C ASN A 88 -11.47 -5.05 6.39
N GLY A 89 -10.45 -4.94 5.53
CA GLY A 89 -9.63 -3.74 5.35
C GLY A 89 -8.24 -3.85 5.99
N PRO A 90 -7.45 -2.77 5.94
CA PRO A 90 -6.10 -2.75 6.48
C PRO A 90 -6.13 -3.02 7.99
N THR A 91 -5.25 -3.91 8.43
CA THR A 91 -5.05 -4.27 9.84
C THR A 91 -3.59 -4.11 10.20
N LEU A 92 -3.33 -3.84 11.48
CA LEU A 92 -1.98 -3.69 12.01
C LEU A 92 -1.55 -4.95 12.75
N GLY A 93 -0.27 -5.29 12.79
CA GLY A 93 0.22 -6.44 13.56
C GLY A 93 1.74 -6.49 13.61
N TYR A 94 2.27 -7.61 14.10
CA TYR A 94 3.71 -7.81 14.21
C TYR A 94 4.16 -9.05 13.44
N VAL A 95 5.28 -8.93 12.73
CA VAL A 95 6.03 -10.06 12.16
C VAL A 95 7.46 -10.03 12.69
N PHE A 96 8.16 -11.15 12.64
CA PHE A 96 9.47 -11.30 13.28
C PHE A 96 10.58 -11.59 12.28
N THR A 97 11.78 -11.06 12.55
CA THR A 97 13.03 -11.27 11.78
C THR A 97 13.41 -12.74 11.54
N GLY A 98 12.88 -13.68 12.35
CA GLY A 98 13.08 -15.11 12.18
C GLY A 98 12.24 -15.75 11.07
N PHE A 99 11.28 -15.02 10.50
CA PHE A 99 10.48 -15.47 9.36
C PHE A 99 11.04 -14.94 8.04
N MET A 100 10.76 -15.65 6.95
CA MET A 100 11.25 -15.32 5.61
C MET A 100 10.31 -14.35 4.89
N PHE A 101 10.77 -13.12 4.65
CA PHE A 101 10.14 -12.14 3.75
C PHE A 101 11.19 -11.22 3.14
N ASP A 102 10.90 -10.66 1.97
CA ASP A 102 11.78 -9.70 1.31
C ASP A 102 11.43 -8.27 1.74
N THR A 103 12.45 -7.43 1.95
CA THR A 103 12.28 -5.99 2.16
C THR A 103 12.75 -5.22 0.94
N TYR A 104 12.09 -4.09 0.66
CA TYR A 104 12.42 -3.24 -0.48
C TYR A 104 12.90 -1.88 0.00
N SER A 105 13.90 -1.33 -0.70
CA SER A 105 14.41 0.04 -0.49
C SER A 105 13.34 1.07 -0.84
N THR A 106 12.44 1.33 0.10
CA THR A 106 11.22 2.12 -0.01
C THR A 106 10.96 2.81 1.33
N CYS A 107 10.06 3.79 1.36
CA CYS A 107 9.82 4.58 2.56
C CYS A 107 8.40 4.38 3.07
N MET A 108 8.19 4.46 4.39
CA MET A 108 6.85 4.51 4.94
C MET A 108 6.30 5.93 4.84
N GLY A 109 5.04 6.07 4.44
CA GLY A 109 4.33 7.33 4.35
C GLY A 109 3.04 7.31 5.15
N ILE A 110 2.68 8.45 5.73
CA ILE A 110 1.36 8.70 6.33
C ILE A 110 0.65 9.74 5.47
N VAL A 111 -0.53 9.41 4.99
CA VAL A 111 -1.38 10.34 4.25
C VAL A 111 -1.87 11.44 5.20
N THR A 112 -1.57 12.71 4.90
CA THR A 112 -1.89 13.83 5.78
C THR A 112 -3.29 14.40 5.52
N SER A 113 -3.83 14.22 4.31
CA SER A 113 -5.16 14.68 3.93
C SER A 113 -5.79 13.75 2.89
N TYR A 114 -7.13 13.72 2.80
CA TYR A 114 -7.82 12.98 1.74
C TYR A 114 -7.26 13.38 0.38
N SER A 115 -6.87 12.38 -0.42
CA SER A 115 -6.28 12.63 -1.72
C SER A 115 -6.79 11.67 -2.78
N SER A 116 -7.08 12.19 -3.97
CA SER A 116 -7.27 11.34 -5.14
C SER A 116 -5.91 10.82 -5.62
N VAL A 117 -5.90 9.58 -6.08
CA VAL A 117 -4.71 8.95 -6.68
C VAL A 117 -4.95 8.62 -8.15
N TYR A 118 -3.88 8.59 -8.93
CA TYR A 118 -3.93 8.60 -10.39
C TYR A 118 -3.06 7.52 -10.99
N TYR A 119 -3.33 7.18 -12.26
CA TYR A 119 -2.50 6.25 -13.04
C TYR A 119 -1.22 6.93 -13.59
N GLY A 120 -0.83 8.09 -13.07
CA GLY A 120 0.39 8.80 -13.46
C GLY A 120 0.57 10.11 -12.69
N PRO A 121 1.73 10.77 -12.82
CA PRO A 121 2.14 11.91 -12.00
C PRO A 121 1.56 13.26 -12.49
N ASP A 122 0.31 13.28 -12.94
CA ASP A 122 -0.46 14.51 -13.18
C ASP A 122 -1.98 14.21 -13.29
N THR A 123 -2.82 15.25 -13.23
CA THR A 123 -4.28 15.10 -13.24
C THR A 123 -4.93 15.36 -14.62
N THR A 124 -4.17 15.89 -15.59
CA THR A 124 -4.68 16.32 -16.90
C THR A 124 -4.52 15.23 -17.95
N THR A 125 -3.39 14.53 -17.95
CA THR A 125 -3.01 13.45 -18.87
C THR A 125 -3.53 12.10 -18.38
N TYR A 126 -3.50 11.85 -17.08
CA TYR A 126 -3.83 10.54 -16.52
C TYR A 126 -5.25 10.45 -15.99
N GLU A 127 -5.80 9.24 -16.04
CA GLU A 127 -7.06 8.89 -15.38
C GLU A 127 -6.89 8.80 -13.87
N ARG A 128 -7.98 9.11 -13.15
CA ARG A 128 -8.06 8.87 -11.70
C ARG A 128 -8.13 7.36 -11.43
N SER A 129 -7.31 6.86 -10.51
CA SER A 129 -7.26 5.45 -10.09
C SER A 129 -8.07 5.17 -8.83
N GLY A 130 -8.20 6.15 -7.94
CA GLY A 130 -8.91 5.98 -6.67
C GLY A 130 -8.66 7.15 -5.70
N SER A 131 -8.65 6.85 -4.40
CA SER A 131 -8.28 7.80 -3.35
C SER A 131 -7.66 7.10 -2.15
N VAL A 132 -6.99 7.89 -1.32
CA VAL A 132 -6.51 7.57 0.02
C VAL A 132 -7.07 8.57 1.04
N ASN A 133 -7.30 8.13 2.28
CA ASN A 133 -7.79 8.97 3.37
C ASN A 133 -6.67 9.45 4.28
N SER A 134 -6.89 10.57 4.98
CA SER A 134 -5.97 11.04 6.02
C SER A 134 -5.78 9.96 7.10
N GLY A 135 -4.53 9.73 7.50
CA GLY A 135 -4.13 8.72 8.47
C GLY A 135 -3.82 7.34 7.88
N GLU A 136 -4.05 7.10 6.59
CA GLU A 136 -3.68 5.83 5.96
C GLU A 136 -2.15 5.69 5.84
N TYR A 137 -1.65 4.48 6.10
CA TYR A 137 -0.26 4.11 5.88
C TYR A 137 -0.05 3.65 4.44
N VAL A 138 1.03 4.12 3.81
CA VAL A 138 1.40 3.77 2.45
C VAL A 138 2.88 3.41 2.37
N ALA A 139 3.22 2.53 1.44
CA ALA A 139 4.61 2.33 1.04
C ALA A 139 4.93 3.26 -0.13
N ILE A 140 5.89 4.16 0.03
CA ILE A 140 6.39 5.04 -1.04
C ILE A 140 7.44 4.27 -1.83
N LEU A 141 7.07 3.88 -3.05
CA LEU A 141 7.88 3.03 -3.93
C LEU A 141 8.87 3.85 -4.75
N ALA A 142 8.47 5.06 -5.15
CA ALA A 142 9.32 5.99 -5.87
C ALA A 142 8.77 7.42 -5.79
N SER A 143 9.59 8.39 -6.18
CA SER A 143 9.20 9.79 -6.38
C SER A 143 9.38 10.20 -7.85
N GLU A 144 8.46 11.04 -8.33
CA GLU A 144 8.51 11.62 -9.67
C GLU A 144 8.01 13.07 -9.61
N SER A 145 8.94 14.03 -9.66
CA SER A 145 8.64 15.46 -9.44
C SER A 145 7.89 15.68 -8.11
N ASN A 146 6.66 16.21 -8.15
CA ASN A 146 5.82 16.48 -6.97
C ASN A 146 4.84 15.34 -6.65
N TRP A 147 5.15 14.12 -7.07
CA TRP A 147 4.30 12.94 -6.89
C TRP A 147 5.07 11.80 -6.26
N TYR A 148 4.37 10.99 -5.47
CA TYR A 148 4.86 9.69 -5.02
C TYR A 148 4.10 8.59 -5.74
N PHE A 149 4.84 7.60 -6.24
CA PHE A 149 4.28 6.32 -6.62
C PHE A 149 4.20 5.46 -5.36
N ILE A 150 2.98 5.15 -4.92
CA ILE A 150 2.71 4.50 -3.65
C ILE A 150 2.05 3.14 -3.85
N GLU A 151 2.22 2.25 -2.87
CA GLU A 151 1.33 1.13 -2.63
C GLU A 151 0.49 1.38 -1.38
N TYR A 152 -0.80 1.09 -1.47
CA TYR A 152 -1.77 1.36 -0.40
C TYR A 152 -2.86 0.29 -0.34
N ASP A 153 -3.43 0.11 0.84
CA ASP A 153 -4.49 -0.86 1.09
C ASP A 153 -5.86 -0.34 0.59
N THR A 154 -6.69 -1.26 0.08
CA THR A 154 -8.11 -0.98 -0.22
C THR A 154 -8.98 -2.16 0.20
N SER A 155 -10.31 -2.00 0.17
CA SER A 155 -11.24 -3.11 0.43
C SER A 155 -11.13 -4.28 -0.56
N ASN A 156 -10.50 -4.06 -1.73
CA ASN A 156 -10.31 -5.05 -2.78
C ASN A 156 -8.84 -5.47 -2.92
N GLY A 157 -8.10 -5.40 -1.82
CA GLY A 157 -6.67 -5.65 -1.77
C GLY A 157 -5.82 -4.42 -2.08
N ARG A 158 -4.50 -4.63 -2.11
CA ARG A 158 -3.53 -3.55 -2.28
C ARG A 158 -3.51 -3.04 -3.72
N LYS A 159 -3.22 -1.76 -3.89
CA LYS A 159 -3.13 -1.09 -5.18
C LYS A 159 -1.90 -0.20 -5.25
N ARG A 160 -1.39 0.04 -6.47
CA ARG A 160 -0.36 1.04 -6.72
C ARG A 160 -0.88 2.20 -7.57
N ALA A 161 -0.52 3.43 -7.20
CA ALA A 161 -0.94 4.64 -7.89
C ALA A 161 -0.03 5.83 -7.55
N TYR A 162 -0.21 6.93 -8.26
CA TYR A 162 0.45 8.20 -7.98
C TYR A 162 -0.41 9.08 -7.08
N VAL A 163 0.19 9.69 -6.06
CA VAL A 163 -0.42 10.64 -5.14
C VAL A 163 0.40 11.94 -5.08
N PRO A 164 -0.22 13.13 -4.94
CA PRO A 164 0.54 14.37 -4.76
C PRO A 164 1.41 14.29 -3.50
N ALA A 165 2.71 14.54 -3.65
CA ALA A 165 3.70 14.38 -2.58
C ALA A 165 3.38 15.23 -1.34
N GLN A 166 2.81 16.41 -1.53
CA GLN A 166 2.39 17.32 -0.44
C GLN A 166 1.32 16.72 0.50
N ASN A 167 0.61 15.67 0.07
CA ASN A 167 -0.43 15.01 0.85
C ASN A 167 0.07 13.76 1.60
N VAL A 168 1.37 13.48 1.56
CA VAL A 168 1.98 12.33 2.24
C VAL A 168 3.21 12.80 3.02
N SER A 169 3.20 12.55 4.32
CA SER A 169 4.35 12.76 5.19
C SER A 169 5.21 11.49 5.19
N ILE A 170 6.46 11.61 4.77
CA ILE A 170 7.43 10.53 4.83
C ILE A 170 7.80 10.30 6.30
N GLN A 171 7.73 9.05 6.74
CA GLN A 171 8.14 8.61 8.06
C GLN A 171 9.38 7.74 7.90
N TYR A 172 10.52 8.42 7.86
CA TYR A 172 11.85 7.84 7.69
C TYR A 172 12.06 7.14 6.34
N ALA A 173 13.29 7.24 5.84
CA ALA A 173 13.76 6.55 4.66
C ALA A 173 15.08 5.89 5.08
N GLU A 174 15.16 4.56 5.01
CA GLU A 174 16.33 3.80 5.48
C GLU A 174 17.64 4.33 4.88
N ASP A 175 17.56 4.82 3.65
CA ASP A 175 18.48 5.78 3.05
C ASP A 175 17.67 7.04 2.77
N SER A 176 18.18 8.24 3.08
CA SER A 176 17.45 9.52 2.97
C SER A 176 16.96 9.90 1.55
N ASN A 177 16.96 8.97 0.60
CA ASN A 177 16.53 9.13 -0.78
C ASN A 177 15.41 8.15 -1.12
N ILE A 178 14.20 8.67 -1.33
CA ILE A 178 13.15 7.91 -2.04
C ILE A 178 13.68 7.59 -3.43
N PRO A 179 13.59 6.33 -3.93
CA PRO A 179 13.97 6.01 -5.29
C PRO A 179 13.30 6.95 -6.30
N LEU A 180 14.04 7.43 -7.29
CA LEU A 180 13.41 8.16 -8.39
C LEU A 180 12.69 7.17 -9.30
N PHE A 181 11.50 7.55 -9.77
CA PHE A 181 10.82 6.76 -10.78
C PHE A 181 11.64 6.78 -12.08
N GLY A 182 11.82 5.62 -12.70
CA GLY A 182 12.62 5.48 -13.91
C GLY A 182 11.98 6.15 -15.13
N ASN A 183 12.81 6.49 -16.12
CA ASN A 183 12.32 6.91 -17.43
C ASN A 183 11.76 5.73 -18.23
N VAL A 184 11.03 6.02 -19.31
CA VAL A 184 10.62 5.02 -20.31
C VAL A 184 11.87 4.23 -20.76
N CYS A 185 11.82 2.91 -20.64
CA CYS A 185 12.94 2.02 -20.96
C CYS A 185 12.68 1.14 -22.19
N GLY A 186 11.49 1.22 -22.81
CA GLY A 186 11.19 0.57 -24.08
C GLY A 186 9.80 0.89 -24.61
N GLU A 187 9.47 0.31 -25.76
CA GLU A 187 8.13 0.32 -26.37
C GLU A 187 7.71 -1.13 -26.62
N LEU A 188 6.46 -1.45 -26.29
CA LEU A 188 5.85 -2.76 -26.51
C LEU A 188 4.79 -2.65 -27.60
N THR A 189 4.68 -3.69 -28.44
CA THR A 189 3.57 -3.85 -29.38
C THR A 189 2.62 -4.92 -28.83
N ILE A 190 1.38 -4.54 -28.55
CA ILE A 190 0.35 -5.41 -27.98
C ILE A 190 -0.61 -5.81 -29.10
N SER A 191 -0.58 -7.07 -29.53
CA SER A 191 -1.35 -7.65 -30.64
C SER A 191 -2.66 -8.31 -30.22
N SER A 192 -2.82 -8.66 -28.95
CA SER A 192 -4.04 -9.28 -28.43
C SER A 192 -4.43 -8.69 -27.07
N LYS A 193 -5.57 -9.14 -26.51
CA LYS A 193 -6.08 -8.60 -25.25
C LYS A 193 -5.30 -9.15 -24.06
N ILE A 194 -4.62 -8.27 -23.33
CA ILE A 194 -3.89 -8.58 -22.10
C ILE A 194 -4.54 -7.88 -20.91
N ASN A 195 -4.69 -8.60 -19.79
CA ASN A 195 -5.21 -8.04 -18.55
C ASN A 195 -4.18 -7.10 -17.90
N VAL A 196 -4.65 -5.96 -17.38
CA VAL A 196 -3.81 -4.99 -16.67
C VAL A 196 -4.16 -4.96 -15.18
N ARG A 197 -3.14 -5.12 -14.34
CA ARG A 197 -3.21 -5.31 -12.90
C ARG A 197 -2.69 -4.12 -12.10
N GLN A 198 -3.10 -4.05 -10.84
CA GLN A 198 -2.73 -3.01 -9.89
C GLN A 198 -1.33 -3.18 -9.25
N GLY A 199 -0.62 -4.27 -9.53
CA GLY A 199 0.72 -4.57 -9.00
C GLY A 199 1.36 -5.80 -9.66
N PRO A 200 2.65 -6.09 -9.36
CA PRO A 200 3.47 -7.10 -10.04
C PRO A 200 3.26 -8.52 -9.49
N SER A 201 2.01 -8.95 -9.31
CA SER A 201 1.65 -10.32 -8.92
C SER A 201 0.24 -10.66 -9.37
N THR A 202 -0.06 -11.95 -9.55
CA THR A 202 -1.40 -12.42 -9.88
C THR A 202 -2.42 -12.20 -8.76
N LEU A 203 -1.95 -11.92 -7.53
CA LEU A 203 -2.77 -11.56 -6.38
C LEU A 203 -3.35 -10.14 -6.46
N TYR A 204 -2.72 -9.25 -7.22
CA TYR A 204 -3.29 -7.93 -7.47
C TYR A 204 -4.46 -8.04 -8.44
N SER A 205 -5.53 -7.32 -8.12
CA SER A 205 -6.74 -7.28 -8.93
C SER A 205 -6.47 -6.73 -10.34
N VAL A 206 -7.17 -7.32 -11.32
CA VAL A 206 -7.26 -6.80 -12.68
C VAL A 206 -8.26 -5.66 -12.69
N TYR A 207 -7.88 -4.49 -13.19
CA TYR A 207 -8.78 -3.34 -13.29
C TYR A 207 -9.21 -3.02 -14.72
N GLY A 208 -8.58 -3.66 -15.71
CA GLY A 208 -8.84 -3.43 -17.11
C GLY A 208 -8.00 -4.30 -18.01
N SER A 209 -7.95 -3.94 -19.29
CA SER A 209 -7.15 -4.61 -20.30
C SER A 209 -6.62 -3.61 -21.32
N VAL A 210 -5.58 -4.02 -22.04
CA VAL A 210 -5.01 -3.31 -23.19
C VAL A 210 -4.94 -4.28 -24.38
N SER A 211 -5.17 -3.79 -25.60
CA SER A 211 -5.17 -4.61 -26.81
C SER A 211 -4.91 -3.77 -28.06
N ASN A 212 -4.29 -4.37 -29.08
CA ASN A 212 -4.16 -3.82 -30.44
C ASN A 212 -3.55 -2.41 -30.49
N GLN A 213 -2.52 -2.15 -29.68
CA GLN A 213 -1.86 -0.85 -29.62
C GLN A 213 -0.42 -0.97 -29.15
N LYS A 214 0.34 0.12 -29.29
CA LYS A 214 1.64 0.27 -28.65
C LYS A 214 1.49 0.77 -27.21
N ALA A 215 2.44 0.41 -26.36
CA ALA A 215 2.52 0.89 -24.98
C ALA A 215 3.97 1.19 -24.62
N ASP A 216 4.20 2.20 -23.78
CA ASP A 216 5.53 2.46 -23.23
C ASP A 216 5.82 1.42 -22.14
N LEU A 217 7.02 0.84 -22.14
CA LEU A 217 7.55 0.08 -21.03
C LEU A 217 8.24 1.05 -20.06
N LEU A 218 7.73 1.09 -18.83
CA LEU A 218 8.25 1.97 -17.78
C LEU A 218 9.22 1.24 -16.84
N LYS A 219 8.91 -0.02 -16.50
CA LYS A 219 9.73 -0.83 -15.57
C LYS A 219 9.47 -2.32 -15.78
N VAL A 220 10.48 -3.14 -15.55
CA VAL A 220 10.35 -4.59 -15.33
C VAL A 220 10.42 -4.83 -13.83
N GLU A 221 9.44 -5.53 -13.27
CA GLU A 221 9.37 -5.82 -11.83
C GLU A 221 8.77 -7.21 -11.63
N ASP A 222 9.53 -8.09 -10.99
CA ASP A 222 9.25 -9.52 -10.93
C ASP A 222 8.93 -10.07 -12.35
N ASP A 223 7.89 -10.87 -12.51
CA ASP A 223 7.46 -11.43 -13.81
C ASP A 223 6.47 -10.51 -14.58
N PHE A 224 6.55 -9.19 -14.36
CA PHE A 224 5.62 -8.21 -14.91
C PHE A 224 6.31 -7.03 -15.59
N TYR A 225 5.67 -6.54 -16.65
CA TYR A 225 5.94 -5.24 -17.24
C TYR A 225 5.00 -4.20 -16.65
N TYR A 226 5.54 -3.13 -16.08
CA TYR A 226 4.79 -1.93 -15.78
C TYR A 226 4.79 -1.02 -17.01
N ILE A 227 3.59 -0.77 -17.55
CA ILE A 227 3.41 -0.12 -18.84
C ILE A 227 2.61 1.18 -18.70
N ARG A 228 2.72 2.06 -19.70
CA ARG A 228 1.82 3.19 -19.94
C ARG A 228 1.15 3.03 -21.29
N TYR A 229 -0.17 3.19 -21.35
CA TYR A 229 -0.94 3.00 -22.56
C TYR A 229 -2.09 4.01 -22.68
N SER A 230 -2.54 4.21 -23.91
CA SER A 230 -3.55 5.21 -24.25
C SER A 230 -4.96 4.62 -24.21
N LEU A 231 -5.91 5.45 -23.77
CA LEU A 231 -7.34 5.18 -23.85
C LEU A 231 -7.95 5.90 -25.05
N ASN A 232 -9.12 5.42 -25.50
CA ASN A 232 -9.91 6.10 -26.53
C ASN A 232 -10.34 7.52 -26.13
N SER A 233 -10.36 7.83 -24.82
CA SER A 233 -10.62 9.17 -24.31
C SER A 233 -9.46 10.15 -24.53
N GLY A 234 -8.30 9.68 -24.99
CA GLY A 234 -7.06 10.46 -25.10
C GLY A 234 -6.27 10.56 -23.78
N LYS A 235 -6.80 10.03 -22.68
CA LYS A 235 -6.11 9.92 -21.39
C LYS A 235 -5.21 8.70 -21.34
N LEU A 236 -4.23 8.73 -20.44
CA LEU A 236 -3.30 7.63 -20.20
C LEU A 236 -3.64 6.85 -18.92
N LYS A 237 -3.29 5.56 -18.93
CA LYS A 237 -3.22 4.71 -17.73
C LYS A 237 -1.88 4.00 -17.68
N THR A 238 -1.48 3.63 -16.47
CA THR A 238 -0.36 2.73 -16.21
C THR A 238 -0.83 1.53 -15.40
N GLY A 239 -0.12 0.42 -15.54
CA GLY A 239 -0.41 -0.79 -14.78
C GLY A 239 0.50 -1.94 -15.19
N TYR A 240 0.29 -3.10 -14.57
CA TYR A 240 1.15 -4.26 -14.74
C TYR A 240 0.52 -5.28 -15.68
N ILE A 241 1.28 -5.76 -16.66
CA ILE A 241 0.93 -6.91 -17.51
C ILE A 241 1.91 -8.05 -17.25
N ALA A 242 1.43 -9.29 -17.22
CA ALA A 242 2.30 -10.44 -17.02
C ALA A 242 3.16 -10.66 -18.27
N ILE A 243 4.45 -10.92 -18.09
CA ILE A 243 5.37 -11.19 -19.20
C ILE A 243 4.93 -12.46 -19.96
N SER A 244 4.39 -13.45 -19.26
CA SER A 244 3.81 -14.66 -19.87
C SER A 244 2.66 -14.33 -20.84
N ASP A 245 1.77 -13.42 -20.45
CA ASP A 245 0.61 -13.04 -21.28
C ASP A 245 1.06 -12.23 -22.50
N TYR A 246 2.07 -11.36 -22.33
CA TYR A 246 2.68 -10.63 -23.43
C TYR A 246 3.39 -11.55 -24.43
N ASN A 247 4.05 -12.60 -23.98
CA ASN A 247 4.75 -13.53 -24.87
C ASN A 247 3.80 -14.50 -25.61
N ALA A 248 2.55 -14.61 -25.17
CA ALA A 248 1.56 -15.55 -25.70
C ALA A 248 0.59 -14.94 -26.73
N GLN A 249 0.79 -13.68 -27.11
CA GLN A 249 -0.13 -12.88 -27.94
C GLN A 249 -0.06 -13.10 -29.45
#